data_AF-A0AA45WMN4-F1
#
_entry.id   AF-A0AA45WMN4-F1
#
_cell.length_a   1.000
_cell.length_b   1.000
_cell.length_c   1.000
_cell.angle_alpha   90.00
_cell.angle_beta   90.00
_cell.angle_gamma   90.00
#
_symmetry.space_group_name_H-M   'P 1'
#
loop_
_entity.id
_entity.type
_entity.pdbx_description
1 polymer ?
#
loop_
_entity_poly.entity_id
_entity_poly.type
_entity_poly.pdbx_seq_one_letter_code
_entity_poly.pdbx_strand_id
1 'polypeptide(L)'
;MRQCYKLLASLLLGDSFLFIYFSWQGRVTHQMPLDVPSVLATAAPFLIAWFMVAFSMGLYRAPHRQPLLSGWLQLCGAVLISTCLGTALRAWHLNRPFDWLFLCITALFMLAAFSLWRLGWCWVVRRWLATSSN
;
A
#
# COMPACT_ATOMS: atom_id res chain seq x y z
N MET A 1 -4.02 -2.33 -25.14
CA MET A 1 -3.89 -3.40 -24.11
C MET A 1 -2.55 -3.41 -23.38
N ARG A 2 -1.37 -3.47 -24.05
CA ARG A 2 -0.05 -3.51 -23.38
C ARG A 2 0.21 -2.37 -22.39
N GLN A 3 -0.27 -1.16 -22.67
CA GLN A 3 -0.10 0.02 -21.79
C GLN A 3 -0.85 -0.11 -20.46
N CYS A 4 -2.06 -0.70 -20.46
CA CYS A 4 -2.84 -0.91 -19.25
C CYS A 4 -2.14 -1.86 -18.27
N TYR A 5 -1.52 -2.93 -18.79
CA TYR A 5 -0.75 -3.88 -17.97
C TYR A 5 0.47 -3.22 -17.33
N LYS A 6 1.18 -2.34 -18.06
CA LYS A 6 2.32 -1.61 -17.50
C LYS A 6 1.90 -0.69 -16.35
N LEU A 7 0.81 0.05 -16.51
CA LEU A 7 0.27 0.93 -15.48
C LEU A 7 -0.18 0.12 -14.26
N LEU A 8 -0.91 -0.97 -14.46
CA LEU A 8 -1.31 -1.87 -13.37
C LEU A 8 -0.09 -2.45 -12.64
N ALA A 9 0.89 -2.99 -13.38
CA ALA A 9 2.11 -3.55 -12.80
C ALA A 9 2.86 -2.51 -11.97
N SER A 10 2.98 -1.26 -12.45
CA SER A 10 3.63 -0.20 -11.69
C SER A 10 2.93 0.10 -10.36
N LEU A 11 1.58 0.08 -10.33
CA LEU A 11 0.82 0.24 -9.09
C LEU A 11 1.03 -0.92 -8.13
N LEU A 12 0.91 -2.16 -8.61
CA LEU A 12 1.07 -3.36 -7.79
C LEU A 12 2.48 -3.43 -7.18
N LEU A 13 3.51 -3.11 -7.97
CA LEU A 13 4.89 -3.10 -7.50
C LEU A 13 5.14 -1.98 -6.50
N GLY A 14 4.66 -0.76 -6.78
CA GLY A 14 4.82 0.37 -5.88
C GLY A 14 4.11 0.15 -4.54
N ASP A 15 2.87 -0.33 -4.57
CA ASP A 15 2.12 -0.67 -3.36
C ASP A 15 2.82 -1.77 -2.55
N SER A 16 3.34 -2.81 -3.22
CA SER A 16 4.10 -3.87 -2.55
C SER A 16 5.36 -3.34 -1.90
N PHE A 17 6.08 -2.46 -2.61
CA PHE A 17 7.29 -1.83 -2.12
C PHE A 17 7.05 -1.03 -0.84
N LEU A 18 5.93 -0.32 -0.71
CA LEU A 18 5.62 0.46 0.50
C LEU A 18 5.54 -0.42 1.75
N PHE A 19 4.89 -1.58 1.68
CA PHE A 19 4.81 -2.50 2.83
C PHE A 19 6.15 -3.18 3.14
N ILE A 20 6.91 -3.56 2.11
CA ILE A 20 8.25 -4.13 2.29
C ILE A 20 9.18 -3.09 2.91
N TYR A 21 9.14 -1.84 2.43
CA TYR A 21 9.93 -0.73 2.95
C TYR A 21 9.56 -0.42 4.41
N PHE A 22 8.27 -0.33 4.73
CA PHE A 22 7.82 -0.14 6.11
C PHE A 22 8.32 -1.24 7.04
N SER A 23 8.20 -2.50 6.61
CA SER A 23 8.70 -3.64 7.37
C SER A 23 10.21 -3.52 7.60
N TRP A 24 10.98 -3.25 6.55
CA TRP A 24 12.42 -3.07 6.65
C TRP A 24 12.77 -1.92 7.62
N GLN A 25 12.16 -0.75 7.45
CA GLN A 25 12.42 0.44 8.26
C GLN A 25 12.04 0.23 9.74
N GLY A 26 10.91 -0.44 10.00
CA GLY A 26 10.51 -0.80 11.35
C GLY A 26 11.54 -1.71 12.02
N ARG A 27 12.05 -2.71 11.29
CA ARG A 27 13.07 -3.63 11.80
C ARG A 27 14.41 -2.94 12.06
N VAL A 28 14.83 -2.01 11.19
CA VAL A 28 16.00 -1.14 11.43
C VAL A 28 15.83 -0.36 12.72
N THR A 29 14.66 0.26 12.90
CA THR A 29 14.36 1.11 14.07
C THR A 29 14.35 0.31 15.37
N HIS A 30 13.86 -0.93 15.33
CA HIS A 30 13.80 -1.82 16.49
C HIS A 30 15.03 -2.74 16.64
N GLN A 31 16.10 -2.52 15.86
CA GLN A 31 17.32 -3.34 15.88
C GLN A 31 17.05 -4.85 15.74
N MET A 32 16.07 -5.20 14.91
CA MET A 32 15.68 -6.58 14.62
C MET A 32 16.46 -7.16 13.44
N PRO A 33 16.53 -8.49 13.28
CA PRO A 33 17.17 -9.13 12.13
C PRO A 33 16.66 -8.60 10.79
N LEU A 34 17.57 -8.24 9.87
CA LEU A 34 17.26 -7.62 8.57
C LEU A 34 17.32 -8.61 7.39
N ASP A 35 17.31 -9.91 7.66
CA ASP A 35 17.27 -10.92 6.60
C ASP A 35 15.97 -10.83 5.78
N VAL A 36 16.06 -11.18 4.50
CA VAL A 36 14.94 -11.09 3.54
C VAL A 36 13.70 -11.86 4.03
N PRO A 37 13.81 -13.11 4.52
CA PRO A 37 12.66 -13.84 5.07
C PRO A 37 11.95 -13.09 6.19
N SER A 38 12.69 -12.51 7.14
CA SER A 38 12.13 -11.76 8.26
C SER A 38 11.36 -10.50 7.82
N VAL A 39 11.88 -9.77 6.82
CA VAL A 39 11.21 -8.61 6.25
C VAL A 39 9.92 -9.03 5.55
N LEU A 40 9.98 -10.06 4.71
CA LEU A 40 8.80 -10.56 3.99
C LEU A 40 7.74 -11.13 4.94
N ALA A 41 8.14 -11.87 5.98
CA ALA A 41 7.23 -12.41 6.99
C ALA A 41 6.48 -11.30 7.76
N THR A 42 7.15 -10.16 8.02
CA THR A 42 6.53 -9.01 8.68
C THR A 42 5.59 -8.26 7.72
N ALA A 43 5.94 -8.14 6.44
CA ALA A 43 5.13 -7.46 5.43
C ALA A 43 3.92 -8.28 4.95
N ALA A 44 4.01 -9.61 4.92
CA ALA A 44 3.04 -10.51 4.30
C ALA A 44 1.59 -10.32 4.77
N PRO A 45 1.28 -10.22 6.09
CA PRO A 45 -0.09 -10.00 6.55
C PRO A 45 -0.72 -8.71 5.98
N PHE A 46 0.10 -7.66 5.84
CA PHE A 46 -0.35 -6.37 5.29
C PHE A 46 -0.51 -6.40 3.79
N LEU A 47 0.39 -7.08 3.07
CA LEU A 47 0.25 -7.27 1.62
C LEU A 47 -1.04 -8.04 1.28
N ILE A 48 -1.32 -9.12 2.01
CA ILE A 48 -2.54 -9.91 1.84
C ILE A 48 -3.77 -9.03 2.08
N ALA A 49 -3.82 -8.35 3.23
CA ALA A 49 -4.92 -7.45 3.56
C ALA A 49 -5.09 -6.31 2.54
N TRP A 50 -3.98 -5.69 2.12
CA TRP A 50 -3.98 -4.61 1.15
C TRP A 50 -4.58 -5.05 -0.17
N PHE A 51 -4.08 -6.14 -0.76
CA PHE A 51 -4.57 -6.55 -2.07
C PHE A 51 -6.03 -6.98 -2.01
N MET A 52 -6.45 -7.71 -0.97
CA MET A 52 -7.86 -8.06 -0.78
C MET A 52 -8.74 -6.81 -0.75
N VAL A 53 -8.39 -5.80 0.04
CA VAL A 53 -9.18 -4.56 0.19
C VAL A 53 -9.10 -3.70 -1.07
N ALA A 54 -7.90 -3.47 -1.61
CA ALA A 54 -7.67 -2.60 -2.76
C ALA A 54 -8.35 -3.12 -4.03
N PHE A 55 -8.34 -4.44 -4.28
CA PHE A 55 -9.11 -5.02 -5.38
C PHE A 55 -10.61 -4.90 -5.16
N SER A 56 -11.09 -5.20 -3.95
CA SER A 56 -12.53 -5.13 -3.61
C SER A 56 -13.09 -3.72 -3.73
N MET A 57 -12.31 -2.71 -3.32
CA MET A 57 -12.66 -1.30 -3.44
C MET A 57 -12.39 -0.74 -4.84
N GLY A 58 -11.78 -1.50 -5.76
CA GLY A 58 -11.59 -1.08 -7.15
C GLY A 58 -10.48 -0.03 -7.36
N LEU A 59 -9.48 0.04 -6.47
CA LEU A 59 -8.37 1.02 -6.55
C LEU A 59 -7.47 0.87 -7.78
N TYR A 60 -7.62 -0.24 -8.51
CA TYR A 60 -6.88 -0.53 -9.74
C TYR A 60 -7.72 -0.25 -11.02
N ARG A 61 -8.98 0.19 -10.88
CA ARG A 61 -9.86 0.49 -12.02
C ARG A 61 -9.60 1.90 -12.55
N ALA A 62 -8.62 2.01 -13.45
CA ALA A 62 -8.24 3.26 -14.13
C ALA A 62 -8.12 4.48 -13.19
N PRO A 63 -7.30 4.41 -12.12
CA PRO A 63 -7.25 5.43 -11.07
C PRO A 63 -6.91 6.83 -11.59
N HIS A 64 -6.16 6.94 -12.69
CA HIS A 64 -5.82 8.21 -13.32
C HIS A 64 -7.05 8.98 -13.85
N ARG A 65 -8.19 8.32 -14.09
CA ARG A 65 -9.43 8.95 -14.61
C ARG A 65 -10.38 9.44 -13.54
N GLN A 66 -10.22 9.01 -12.29
CA GLN A 66 -11.11 9.43 -11.19
C GLN A 66 -10.81 10.87 -10.74
N PRO A 67 -11.80 11.61 -10.19
CA PRO A 67 -11.51 12.86 -9.51
C PRO A 67 -10.51 12.66 -8.37
N LEU A 68 -9.58 13.61 -8.17
CA LEU A 68 -8.47 13.43 -7.23
C LEU A 68 -8.95 13.25 -5.79
N LEU A 69 -9.91 14.07 -5.35
CA LEU A 69 -10.43 14.01 -3.97
C LEU A 69 -11.14 12.68 -3.68
N SER A 70 -12.02 12.23 -4.58
CA SER A 70 -12.75 10.97 -4.37
C SER A 70 -11.82 9.75 -4.43
N GLY A 71 -10.88 9.73 -5.37
CA GLY A 71 -9.85 8.68 -5.43
C GLY A 71 -8.95 8.66 -4.19
N TRP A 72 -8.60 9.84 -3.65
CA TRP A 72 -7.82 9.95 -2.41
C TRP A 72 -8.61 9.50 -1.18
N LEU A 73 -9.88 9.88 -1.04
CA LEU A 73 -10.74 9.39 0.06
C LEU A 73 -10.93 7.87 0.01
N GLN A 74 -11.13 7.31 -1.20
CA GLN A 74 -11.20 5.87 -1.41
C GLN A 74 -9.89 5.18 -1.01
N LEU A 75 -8.75 5.77 -1.36
CA LEU A 75 -7.43 5.31 -0.93
C LEU A 75 -7.28 5.32 0.59
N CYS A 76 -7.64 6.40 1.26
CA CYS A 76 -7.58 6.51 2.72
C CYS A 76 -8.42 5.42 3.39
N GLY A 77 -9.64 5.19 2.91
CA GLY A 77 -10.49 4.10 3.40
C GLY A 77 -9.84 2.72 3.23
N ALA A 78 -9.26 2.45 2.05
CA ALA A 78 -8.58 1.18 1.79
C ALA A 78 -7.35 0.98 2.70
N VAL A 79 -6.55 2.03 2.91
CA VAL A 79 -5.38 1.98 3.80
C VAL A 79 -5.80 1.70 5.23
N LEU A 80 -6.82 2.39 5.74
CA LEU A 80 -7.29 2.18 7.11
C LEU A 80 -7.82 0.76 7.33
N ILE A 81 -8.70 0.29 6.44
CA ILE A 81 -9.27 -1.06 6.53
C ILE A 81 -8.18 -2.13 6.43
N SER A 82 -7.30 -2.01 5.43
CA SER A 82 -6.21 -2.99 5.25
C SER A 82 -5.20 -2.98 6.38
N THR A 83 -4.93 -1.84 7.01
CA THR A 83 -4.01 -1.77 8.16
C THR A 83 -4.62 -2.44 9.39
N CYS A 84 -5.92 -2.24 9.64
CA CYS A 84 -6.64 -2.96 10.70
C CYS A 84 -6.58 -4.48 10.47
N LEU A 85 -6.92 -4.93 9.26
CA LEU A 85 -6.91 -6.35 8.89
C LEU A 85 -5.48 -6.93 8.94
N GLY A 86 -4.48 -6.23 8.42
CA GLY A 86 -3.09 -6.66 8.43
C GLY A 86 -2.53 -6.78 9.85
N THR A 87 -2.89 -5.86 10.74
CA THR A 87 -2.50 -5.92 12.16
C THR A 87 -3.16 -7.11 12.87
N ALA A 88 -4.45 -7.36 12.60
CA ALA A 88 -5.16 -8.51 13.15
C ALA A 88 -4.58 -9.84 12.64
N LEU A 89 -4.33 -9.95 11.33
CA LEU A 89 -3.69 -11.12 10.72
C LEU A 89 -2.30 -11.36 11.30
N ARG A 90 -1.52 -10.30 11.53
CA ARG A 90 -0.20 -10.39 12.16
C ARG A 90 -0.29 -10.88 13.60
N ALA A 91 -1.21 -10.33 14.40
CA ALA A 91 -1.41 -10.74 15.79
C ALA A 91 -1.78 -12.23 15.88
N TRP A 92 -2.70 -12.68 15.01
CA TRP A 92 -3.07 -14.09 14.87
C TRP A 92 -1.87 -14.96 14.46
N HIS A 93 -1.13 -14.57 13.42
CA HIS A 93 0.01 -15.35 12.92
C HIS A 93 1.14 -15.48 13.95
N LEU A 94 1.40 -14.44 14.73
CA LEU A 94 2.44 -14.45 15.76
C LEU A 94 1.97 -15.06 17.10
N ASN A 95 0.70 -15.45 17.21
CA ASN A 95 0.06 -15.87 18.45
C ASN A 95 0.30 -14.86 19.61
N ARG A 96 0.05 -13.58 19.33
CA ARG A 96 0.23 -12.48 20.28
C ARG A 96 -1.00 -11.58 20.36
N PRO A 97 -1.20 -10.84 21.46
CA PRO A 97 -2.28 -9.86 21.57
C PRO A 97 -2.21 -8.80 20.46
N PHE A 98 -3.38 -8.24 20.13
CA PHE A 98 -3.48 -7.12 19.20
C PHE A 98 -2.78 -5.88 19.79
N ASP A 99 -1.88 -5.27 19.02
CA ASP A 99 -1.12 -4.09 19.43
C ASP A 99 -1.72 -2.81 18.80
N TRP A 100 -2.41 -2.03 19.64
CA TRP A 100 -3.06 -0.79 19.25
C TRP A 100 -2.08 0.32 18.87
N LEU A 101 -0.93 0.40 19.53
CA LEU A 101 0.07 1.42 19.22
C LEU A 101 0.69 1.13 17.85
N PHE A 102 1.00 -0.15 17.59
CA PHE A 102 1.48 -0.61 16.31
C PHE A 102 0.46 -0.31 15.19
N LEU A 103 -0.83 -0.55 15.42
CA LEU A 103 -1.90 -0.18 14.48
C LEU A 103 -1.84 1.31 14.13
N CYS A 104 -1.87 2.18 15.13
CA CYS A 104 -1.92 3.64 14.94
C CYS A 104 -0.72 4.17 14.15
N ILE A 105 0.50 3.74 14.53
CA ILE A 105 1.74 4.17 13.87
C ILE A 105 1.78 3.62 12.44
N THR A 106 1.41 2.36 12.23
CA THR A 106 1.36 1.75 10.88
C THR A 106 0.35 2.49 10.00
N ALA A 107 -0.85 2.78 10.53
CA ALA A 107 -1.89 3.47 9.77
C ALA A 107 -1.46 4.88 9.37
N LEU A 108 -0.86 5.64 10.29
CA LEU A 108 -0.36 6.98 10.01
C LEU A 108 0.74 6.96 8.94
N PHE A 109 1.73 6.08 9.11
CA PHE A 109 2.82 5.92 8.15
C PHE A 109 2.30 5.53 6.78
N MET A 110 1.42 4.52 6.72
CA MET A 110 0.86 4.01 5.46
C MET A 110 0.01 5.06 4.77
N LEU A 111 -0.82 5.81 5.49
CA LEU A 111 -1.61 6.90 4.89
C LEU A 111 -0.72 7.93 4.21
N ALA A 112 0.36 8.35 4.88
CA ALA A 112 1.32 9.30 4.31
C ALA A 112 2.03 8.72 3.08
N ALA A 113 2.58 7.50 3.21
CA ALA A 113 3.34 6.83 2.15
C ALA A 113 2.46 6.55 0.91
N PHE A 114 1.26 6.00 1.10
CA PHE A 114 0.32 5.74 0.02
C PHE A 114 -0.19 7.02 -0.63
N SER A 115 -0.46 8.07 0.15
CA SER A 115 -0.87 9.36 -0.40
C SER A 115 0.21 9.92 -1.32
N LEU A 116 1.47 9.94 -0.86
CA LEU A 116 2.60 10.41 -1.66
C LEU A 116 2.76 9.59 -2.94
N TRP A 117 2.77 8.26 -2.82
CA TRP A 117 2.93 7.35 -3.95
C TRP A 117 1.79 7.47 -4.96
N ARG A 118 0.54 7.31 -4.53
CA ARG A 118 -0.62 7.25 -5.44
C ARG A 118 -0.92 8.60 -6.07
N LEU A 119 -0.79 9.71 -5.33
CA LEU A 119 -0.96 11.05 -5.90
C LEU A 119 0.15 11.37 -6.88
N GLY A 120 1.41 11.07 -6.52
CA GLY A 120 2.56 11.24 -7.42
C GLY A 120 2.43 10.42 -8.69
N TRP A 121 2.05 9.14 -8.57
CA TRP A 121 1.80 8.25 -9.70
C TRP A 121 0.69 8.79 -10.61
N CYS A 122 -0.45 9.20 -10.03
CA CYS A 122 -1.56 9.78 -10.80
C CYS A 122 -1.13 11.02 -11.56
N TRP A 123 -0.34 11.89 -10.93
CA TRP A 123 0.20 13.11 -11.55
C TRP A 123 1.13 12.80 -12.73
N VAL A 124 2.05 11.83 -12.58
CA VAL A 124 2.98 11.41 -13.66
C VAL A 124 2.20 10.82 -14.83
N VAL A 125 1.28 9.90 -14.56
CA VAL A 125 0.53 9.18 -15.61
C VAL A 125 -0.39 10.11 -16.38
N ARG A 126 -1.06 11.05 -15.70
CA ARG A 126 -1.90 12.05 -16.38
C ARG A 126 -1.09 12.90 -17.36
N ARG A 127 0.11 13.35 -16.98
CA ARG A 127 1.00 14.09 -17.87
C ARG A 127 1.46 13.25 -19.05
N TRP A 128 1.92 12.03 -18.79
CA TRP A 128 2.44 11.15 -19.83
C TRP A 128 1.39 10.78 -20.88
N LEU A 129 0.13 10.59 -20.46
CA LEU A 129 -0.97 10.34 -21.37
C LEU A 129 -1.34 11.59 -22.18
N ALA A 130 -1.31 12.79 -21.59
CA ALA A 130 -1.60 14.04 -22.30
C ALA A 130 -0.56 14.36 -23.39
N THR A 131 0.71 14.04 -23.16
CA THR A 131 1.77 14.23 -24.19
C THR A 131 1.71 13.21 -25.31
N SER A 132 1.11 12.05 -25.08
CA SER A 132 1.01 10.97 -26.08
C SER A 132 -0.20 11.14 -27.03
N SER A 133 -1.10 12.09 -26.74
CA SER A 133 -2.29 12.39 -27.54
C SER A 133 -2.15 13.60 -28.46
N ASN A 134 -1.00 14.29 -28.40
CA ASN A 134 -0.61 15.38 -29.29
C ASN A 134 0.37 14.86 -30.34
#